data_AF-A0A6M3LZE6-F1
#
_entry.id   AF-A0A6M3LZE6-F1
#
_cell.length_a   1.000
_cell.length_b   1.000
_cell.length_c   1.000
_cell.angle_alpha   90.00
_cell.angle_beta   90.00
_cell.angle_gamma   90.00
#
_symmetry.space_group_name_H-M   'P 1'
#
loop_
_entity.id
_entity.type
_entity.pdbx_description
1 polymer ?
#
loop_
_entity_poly.entity_id
_entity_poly.type
_entity_poly.pdbx_seq_one_letter_code
_entity_poly.pdbx_strand_id
1 'polypeptide(L)'
;MSYKDDIKINRFALDTEWEQHPSKFLEWAEKSVEAQFEKDKTKDQLDLVRAQIDLEIRNGLGEGKKATESAISNLVILDPRYQEASKKYREAVNNAKILDVAKDAFEHKKKALEKITDLWISGYWSDPKVNKGVKDSIGSDRSFEHRQALNNNERLRRRRKVE
;
A
#
# COMPACT_ATOMS: atom_id res chain seq x y z
N MET A 1 -4.23 -12.37 12.41
CA MET A 1 -4.71 -11.85 11.11
C MET A 1 -3.72 -10.83 10.59
N SER A 2 -3.36 -10.89 9.30
CA SER A 2 -2.51 -9.89 8.66
C SER A 2 -3.38 -8.96 7.84
N TYR A 3 -3.19 -7.63 7.94
CA TYR A 3 -3.90 -6.65 7.11
C TYR A 3 -3.76 -6.93 5.61
N LYS A 4 -2.71 -7.66 5.20
CA LYS A 4 -2.47 -8.10 3.82
C LYS A 4 -3.59 -8.97 3.25
N ASP A 5 -4.28 -9.73 4.09
CA ASP A 5 -5.40 -10.56 3.65
C ASP A 5 -6.68 -9.73 3.52
N ASP A 6 -6.90 -8.78 4.43
CA ASP A 6 -8.09 -7.94 4.46
C ASP A 6 -8.14 -6.90 3.32
N ILE A 7 -6.97 -6.53 2.78
CA ILE A 7 -6.86 -5.60 1.63
C ILE A 7 -7.07 -6.28 0.27
N LYS A 8 -7.16 -7.61 0.21
CA LYS A 8 -7.47 -8.30 -1.05
C LYS A 8 -8.87 -7.91 -1.51
N ILE A 9 -9.06 -7.78 -2.82
CA ILE A 9 -10.34 -7.39 -3.42
C ILE A 9 -10.91 -8.59 -4.17
N ASN A 10 -12.13 -8.99 -3.82
CA ASN A 10 -12.92 -9.90 -4.64
C ASN A 10 -13.77 -9.12 -5.66
N ARG A 11 -13.32 -9.09 -6.92
CA ARG A 11 -14.02 -8.38 -8.01
C ARG A 11 -15.41 -8.93 -8.36
N PHE A 12 -15.75 -10.14 -7.90
CA PHE A 12 -17.04 -10.79 -8.17
C PHE A 12 -18.08 -10.58 -7.07
N ALA A 13 -17.70 -9.95 -5.95
CA ALA A 13 -18.56 -9.67 -4.81
C ALA A 13 -18.34 -8.23 -4.33
N LEU A 14 -18.44 -7.27 -5.26
CA LEU A 14 -18.14 -5.86 -4.99
C LEU A 14 -19.10 -5.22 -4.00
N ASP A 15 -20.36 -5.62 -4.03
CA ASP A 15 -21.39 -5.26 -3.05
C ASP A 15 -20.96 -5.60 -1.62
N THR A 16 -20.57 -6.86 -1.41
CA THR A 16 -20.11 -7.36 -0.12
C THR A 16 -18.82 -6.66 0.33
N GLU A 17 -17.88 -6.44 -0.61
CA GLU A 17 -16.64 -5.71 -0.31
C GLU A 17 -16.92 -4.27 0.13
N TRP A 18 -17.87 -3.58 -0.53
CA TRP A 18 -18.27 -2.22 -0.18
C TRP A 18 -18.97 -2.13 1.18
N GLU A 19 -19.83 -3.09 1.51
CA GLU A 19 -20.50 -3.14 2.81
C GLU A 19 -19.53 -3.41 3.96
N GLN A 20 -18.55 -4.29 3.76
CA GLN A 20 -17.58 -4.67 4.79
C GLN A 20 -16.44 -3.65 4.96
N HIS A 21 -16.15 -2.86 3.92
CA HIS A 21 -14.98 -1.99 3.90
C HIS A 21 -14.95 -0.96 5.06
N PRO A 22 -16.03 -0.22 5.37
CA PRO A 22 -16.02 0.76 6.47
C PRO A 22 -15.74 0.13 7.83
N SER A 23 -16.35 -1.03 8.12
CA SER A 23 -16.15 -1.73 9.40
C SER A 23 -14.72 -2.24 9.55
N LYS A 24 -14.14 -2.81 8.49
CA LYS A 24 -12.74 -3.25 8.51
C LYS A 24 -11.79 -2.07 8.63
N PHE A 25 -12.04 -0.98 7.91
CA PHE A 25 -11.25 0.24 8.05
C PHE A 25 -11.26 0.77 9.48
N LEU A 26 -12.44 0.83 10.11
CA LEU A 26 -12.57 1.29 11.50
C LEU A 26 -11.74 0.42 12.47
N GLU A 27 -11.82 -0.90 12.37
CA GLU A 27 -11.05 -1.82 13.23
C GLU A 27 -9.54 -1.57 13.13
N TRP A 28 -9.02 -1.36 11.91
CA TRP A 28 -7.60 -1.08 11.71
C TRP A 28 -7.20 0.35 12.08
N ALA A 29 -8.11 1.31 11.93
CA ALA A 29 -7.92 2.67 12.39
C ALA A 29 -7.84 2.75 13.93
N GLU A 30 -8.72 2.06 14.65
CA GLU A 30 -8.70 1.97 16.11
C GLU A 30 -7.38 1.37 16.61
N LYS A 31 -6.95 0.23 16.04
CA LYS A 31 -5.64 -0.37 16.36
C LYS A 31 -4.47 0.58 16.09
N SER A 32 -4.53 1.34 15.00
CA SER A 32 -3.49 2.34 14.68
C SER A 32 -3.44 3.45 15.74
N VAL A 33 -4.60 3.94 16.19
CA VAL A 33 -4.68 4.93 17.28
C VAL A 33 -4.15 4.38 18.59
N GLU A 34 -4.53 3.15 18.97
CA GLU A 34 -4.02 2.49 20.18
C GLU A 34 -2.50 2.31 20.14
N ALA A 35 -1.95 1.85 19.02
CA ALA A 35 -0.51 1.69 18.87
C ALA A 35 0.23 3.04 18.87
N GLN A 36 -0.38 4.08 18.31
CA GLN A 36 0.15 5.43 18.38
C GLN A 36 0.17 5.96 19.81
N PHE A 37 -0.87 5.68 20.60
CA PHE A 37 -0.90 6.01 22.03
C PHE A 37 0.18 5.26 22.82
N GLU A 38 0.36 3.94 22.59
CA GLU A 38 1.43 3.18 23.25
C GLU A 38 2.83 3.63 22.82
N LYS A 39 3.01 4.08 21.58
CA LYS A 39 4.25 4.73 21.13
C LYS A 39 4.54 6.00 21.92
N ASP A 40 3.54 6.85 22.13
CA ASP A 40 3.71 8.11 22.83
C ASP A 40 3.98 7.86 24.32
N LYS A 41 3.27 6.92 24.94
CA LYS A 41 3.51 6.47 26.33
C LYS A 41 4.91 5.88 26.54
N THR A 42 5.39 5.04 25.63
CA THR A 42 6.75 4.47 25.72
C THR A 42 7.84 5.52 25.49
N LYS A 43 7.53 6.58 24.72
CA LYS A 43 8.41 7.75 24.59
C LYS A 43 8.53 8.50 25.90
N ASP A 44 7.41 8.78 26.56
CA ASP A 44 7.41 9.45 27.87
C ASP A 44 8.19 8.65 28.91
N GLN A 45 8.04 7.32 28.90
CA GLN A 45 8.83 6.43 29.77
C GLN A 45 10.33 6.47 29.45
N LEU A 46 10.71 6.49 28.17
CA LEU A 46 12.11 6.63 27.77
C LEU A 46 12.71 7.95 28.26
N ASP A 47 11.97 9.05 28.14
CA ASP A 47 12.40 10.37 28.58
C ASP A 47 12.50 10.45 30.12
N LEU A 48 11.58 9.81 30.85
CA LEU A 48 11.67 9.66 32.31
C LEU A 48 12.90 8.86 32.76
N VAL A 49 13.15 7.69 32.15
CA VAL A 49 14.32 6.85 32.46
C VAL A 49 15.61 7.61 32.15
N ARG A 50 15.65 8.31 31.02
CA ARG A 50 16.78 9.18 30.65
C ARG A 50 17.05 10.24 31.72
N ALA A 51 16.02 10.93 32.20
CA ALA A 51 16.15 11.96 33.22
C ALA A 51 16.61 11.39 34.57
N GLN A 52 16.13 10.21 34.96
CA GLN A 52 16.56 9.53 36.19
C GLN A 52 18.05 9.16 36.14
N ILE A 53 18.50 8.56 35.05
CA ILE A 53 19.91 8.16 34.88
C ILE A 53 20.82 9.40 34.86
N ASP A 54 20.40 10.46 34.16
CA ASP A 54 21.15 11.72 34.13
C ASP A 54 21.33 12.30 35.55
N LEU A 55 20.27 12.32 36.36
CA LEU A 55 20.30 12.77 37.75
C LEU A 55 21.17 11.87 38.64
N GLU A 56 21.09 10.55 38.48
CA GLU A 56 21.95 9.60 39.20
C GLU A 56 23.44 9.80 38.88
N ILE A 57 23.79 10.01 37.61
CA ILE A 57 25.17 10.29 37.18
C ILE A 57 25.66 11.61 37.79
N ARG A 58 24.82 12.67 37.76
CA ARG A 58 25.17 13.97 38.35
C ARG A 58 25.39 13.88 39.86
N ASN A 59 24.54 13.13 40.57
CA ASN A 59 24.66 12.94 42.03
C ASN A 59 25.83 12.02 42.43
N GLY A 60 26.22 11.08 41.56
CA GLY A 60 27.37 10.20 41.79
C GLY A 60 28.73 10.86 41.57
N LEU A 61 28.78 12.01 40.90
CA LEU A 61 29.99 12.82 40.76
C LEU A 61 30.25 13.52 42.09
N GLY A 62 31.22 13.03 42.85
CA GLY A 62 31.60 13.59 44.15
C GLY A 62 31.82 15.12 44.12
N GLU A 63 31.64 15.76 45.28
CA GLU A 63 31.62 17.22 45.41
C GLU A 63 32.77 17.90 44.65
N GLY A 64 32.41 18.81 43.73
CA GLY A 64 33.34 19.62 42.95
C GLY A 64 33.74 19.07 41.57
N LYS A 65 33.39 17.82 41.21
CA LYS A 65 33.64 17.29 39.86
C LYS A 65 32.48 17.60 38.90
N LYS A 66 32.70 18.52 37.96
CA LYS A 66 31.77 18.77 36.86
C LYS A 66 32.08 17.86 35.68
N ALA A 67 31.17 16.94 35.35
CA ALA A 67 31.20 16.27 34.06
C ALA A 67 30.66 17.20 32.98
N THR A 68 31.13 17.06 31.75
CA THR A 68 30.55 17.76 30.61
C THR A 68 29.19 17.15 30.26
N GLU A 69 28.26 17.96 29.77
CA GLU A 69 26.95 17.48 29.26
C GLU A 69 27.13 16.38 28.20
N SER A 70 28.19 16.46 27.39
CA SER A 70 28.55 15.43 26.42
C SER A 70 28.97 14.09 27.06
N ALA A 71 29.68 14.13 28.18
CA ALA A 71 30.09 12.92 28.89
C ALA A 71 28.89 12.25 29.56
N ILE A 72 27.99 13.04 30.14
CA ILE A 72 26.77 12.53 30.78
C ILE A 72 25.86 11.87 29.73
N SER A 73 25.64 12.51 28.58
CA SER A 73 24.77 11.93 27.54
C SER A 73 25.31 10.59 27.01
N ASN A 74 26.62 10.48 26.84
CA ASN A 74 27.26 9.22 26.45
C ASN A 74 27.10 8.12 27.50
N LEU A 75 27.24 8.46 28.79
CA LEU A 75 27.02 7.52 29.89
C LEU A 75 25.56 7.07 29.97
N VAL A 76 24.61 7.97 29.76
CA VAL A 76 23.17 7.63 29.73
C VAL A 76 22.86 6.64 28.60
N ILE A 77 23.46 6.82 27.41
CA ILE A 77 23.26 5.90 26.27
C ILE A 77 23.82 4.50 26.56
N LEU A 78 24.90 4.41 27.35
CA LEU A 78 25.52 3.14 27.73
C LEU A 78 24.78 2.42 28.87
N ASP A 79 23.92 3.11 29.62
CA ASP A 79 23.17 2.51 30.72
C ASP A 79 22.18 1.45 30.20
N PRO A 80 22.18 0.21 30.74
CA PRO A 80 21.29 -0.85 30.31
C PRO A 80 19.80 -0.50 30.40
N ARG A 81 19.39 0.31 31.39
CA ARG A 81 17.99 0.73 31.58
C ARG A 81 17.54 1.62 30.43
N TYR A 82 18.41 2.54 29.99
CA TYR A 82 18.13 3.38 28.82
C TYR A 82 18.06 2.53 27.54
N GLN A 83 18.96 1.56 27.37
CA GLN A 83 18.95 0.68 26.19
C GLN A 83 17.67 -0.16 26.12
N GLU A 84 17.21 -0.70 27.25
CA GLU A 84 15.97 -1.46 27.33
C GLU A 84 14.74 -0.59 27.03
N ALA A 85 14.66 0.60 27.63
CA ALA A 85 13.59 1.55 27.36
C ALA A 85 13.60 2.01 25.88
N SER A 86 14.79 2.24 25.31
CA SER A 86 14.96 2.62 23.91
C SER A 86 14.51 1.49 22.98
N LYS A 87 14.80 0.24 23.32
CA LYS A 87 14.35 -0.93 22.56
C LYS A 87 12.82 -1.02 22.56
N LYS A 88 12.18 -0.91 23.73
CA LYS A 88 10.71 -0.92 23.89
C LYS A 88 10.05 0.20 23.07
N TYR A 89 10.60 1.41 23.13
CA TYR A 89 10.11 2.52 22.31
C TYR A 89 10.24 2.24 20.81
N ARG A 90 11.38 1.71 20.34
CA ARG A 90 11.57 1.36 18.92
C ARG A 90 10.59 0.29 18.45
N GLU A 91 10.30 -0.70 19.28
CA GLU A 91 9.30 -1.73 18.99
C GLU A 91 7.89 -1.12 18.86
N ALA A 92 7.52 -0.22 19.77
CA ALA A 92 6.24 0.50 19.71
C ALA A 92 6.15 1.39 18.46
N VAL A 93 7.22 2.11 18.10
CA VAL A 93 7.31 2.91 16.87
C VAL A 93 7.11 2.03 15.64
N ASN A 94 7.76 0.87 15.59
CA ASN A 94 7.61 -0.05 14.46
C ASN A 94 6.16 -0.55 14.34
N ASN A 95 5.54 -0.95 15.45
CA ASN A 95 4.17 -1.42 15.46
C ASN A 95 3.18 -0.32 15.01
N ALA A 96 3.31 0.90 15.57
CA ALA A 96 2.50 2.04 15.17
C ALA A 96 2.61 2.33 13.67
N LYS A 97 3.83 2.32 13.12
CA LYS A 97 4.05 2.51 11.67
C LYS A 97 3.41 1.41 10.83
N ILE A 98 3.50 0.14 11.24
CA ILE A 98 2.90 -0.97 10.50
C ILE A 98 1.37 -0.81 10.45
N LEU A 99 0.75 -0.42 11.55
CA LEU A 99 -0.70 -0.22 11.63
C LEU A 99 -1.17 1.03 10.89
N ASP A 100 -0.35 2.08 10.86
CA ASP A 100 -0.62 3.26 10.04
C ASP A 100 -0.58 2.91 8.54
N VAL A 101 0.42 2.13 8.11
CA VAL A 101 0.48 1.58 6.74
C VAL A 101 -0.73 0.71 6.43
N ALA A 102 -1.23 -0.07 7.40
CA ALA A 102 -2.45 -0.87 7.21
C ALA A 102 -3.67 0.03 6.95
N LYS A 103 -3.86 1.07 7.77
CA LYS A 103 -4.93 2.07 7.59
C LYS A 103 -4.86 2.72 6.21
N ASP A 104 -3.69 3.14 5.77
CA ASP A 104 -3.48 3.74 4.44
C ASP A 104 -3.75 2.73 3.30
N ALA A 105 -3.40 1.46 3.49
CA ALA A 105 -3.70 0.41 2.52
C ALA A 105 -5.22 0.21 2.34
N PHE A 106 -6.03 0.41 3.38
CA PHE A 106 -7.49 0.41 3.24
C PHE A 106 -7.98 1.62 2.43
N GLU A 107 -7.42 2.82 2.62
CA GLU A 107 -7.78 3.98 1.79
C GLU A 107 -7.42 3.75 0.32
N HIS A 108 -6.30 3.07 0.04
CA HIS A 108 -5.97 2.62 -1.31
C HIS A 108 -6.95 1.56 -1.84
N LYS A 109 -7.37 0.60 -0.99
CA LYS A 109 -8.39 -0.39 -1.35
C LYS A 109 -9.71 0.28 -1.74
N LYS A 110 -10.16 1.31 -1.01
CA LYS A 110 -11.36 2.09 -1.35
C LYS A 110 -11.28 2.65 -2.77
N LYS A 111 -10.20 3.38 -3.07
CA LYS A 111 -9.98 3.97 -4.40
C LYS A 111 -9.92 2.90 -5.51
N ALA A 112 -9.32 1.75 -5.21
CA ALA A 112 -9.30 0.64 -6.15
C ALA A 112 -10.71 0.07 -6.40
N LEU A 113 -11.52 -0.09 -5.35
CA LEU A 113 -12.92 -0.54 -5.47
C LEU A 113 -13.74 0.44 -6.33
N GLU A 114 -13.59 1.76 -6.13
CA GLU A 114 -14.25 2.80 -6.95
C GLU A 114 -13.88 2.65 -8.44
N LYS A 115 -12.58 2.43 -8.73
CA LYS A 115 -12.15 2.26 -10.12
C LYS A 115 -12.60 0.95 -10.73
N ILE A 116 -12.71 -0.11 -9.94
CA ILE A 116 -13.27 -1.38 -10.41
C ILE A 116 -14.76 -1.20 -10.73
N THR A 117 -15.53 -0.45 -9.92
CA THR A 117 -16.93 -0.15 -10.24
C THR A 117 -17.07 0.69 -11.50
N ASP A 118 -16.19 1.68 -11.72
CA ASP A 118 -16.15 2.47 -12.96
C ASP A 118 -15.93 1.57 -14.19
N LEU A 119 -14.96 0.64 -14.10
CA LEU A 119 -14.68 -0.32 -15.17
C LEU A 119 -15.87 -1.23 -15.46
N TRP A 120 -16.59 -1.68 -14.43
CA TRP A 120 -17.79 -2.51 -14.59
C TRP A 120 -18.89 -1.74 -15.32
N ILE A 121 -19.15 -0.49 -14.91
CA ILE A 121 -20.16 0.38 -15.53
C ILE A 121 -19.79 0.69 -16.99
N SER A 122 -18.50 0.91 -17.28
CA SER A 122 -18.00 1.14 -18.64
C SER A 122 -18.17 -0.07 -19.58
N GLY A 123 -18.56 -1.23 -19.06
CA GLY A 123 -18.65 -2.46 -19.84
C GLY A 123 -17.30 -3.02 -20.24
N TYR A 124 -16.22 -2.70 -19.50
CA TYR A 124 -14.86 -3.18 -19.79
C TYR A 124 -14.78 -4.72 -19.86
N TRP A 125 -15.54 -5.41 -18.99
CA TRP A 125 -15.65 -6.86 -18.97
C TRP A 125 -16.81 -7.42 -19.80
N SER A 126 -17.56 -6.57 -20.49
CA SER A 126 -18.66 -6.99 -21.35
C SER A 126 -18.13 -7.36 -22.73
N ASP A 127 -18.47 -8.56 -23.21
CA ASP A 127 -18.26 -8.89 -24.61
C ASP A 127 -19.08 -7.96 -25.51
N PRO A 128 -18.47 -7.32 -26.53
CA PRO A 128 -19.19 -6.46 -27.46
C PRO A 128 -20.31 -7.27 -28.12
N LYS A 129 -21.57 -6.88 -27.89
CA LYS A 129 -22.73 -7.41 -28.62
C LYS A 129 -22.75 -6.82 -30.03
N VAL A 130 -21.77 -7.20 -30.86
CA VAL A 130 -21.81 -6.90 -32.29
C VAL A 130 -22.86 -7.81 -32.91
N ASN A 131 -23.87 -7.21 -33.53
CA ASN A 131 -24.88 -7.96 -34.28
C ASN A 131 -24.17 -8.83 -35.34
N LYS A 132 -24.44 -10.14 -35.40
CA LYS A 132 -23.73 -11.08 -36.28
C LYS A 132 -23.66 -10.55 -37.73
N GLY A 133 -24.75 -9.97 -38.23
CA GLY A 133 -24.80 -9.38 -39.57
C GLY A 133 -23.82 -8.23 -39.81
N VAL A 134 -23.47 -7.43 -38.79
CA VAL A 134 -22.47 -6.34 -38.90
C VAL A 134 -21.06 -6.90 -38.85
N LYS A 135 -20.84 -7.98 -38.07
CA LYS A 135 -19.54 -8.66 -38.02
C LYS A 135 -19.24 -9.37 -39.34
N ASP A 136 -20.26 -9.95 -39.95
CA ASP A 136 -20.18 -10.61 -41.25
C ASP A 136 -19.99 -9.61 -42.39
N SER A 137 -20.67 -8.45 -42.36
CA SER A 137 -20.51 -7.39 -43.36
C SER A 137 -19.11 -6.75 -43.31
N ILE A 138 -18.60 -6.45 -42.11
CA ILE A 138 -17.24 -5.91 -41.94
C ILE A 138 -16.18 -6.93 -42.39
N GLY A 139 -16.41 -8.22 -42.14
CA GLY A 139 -15.55 -9.31 -42.60
C GLY A 139 -15.58 -9.50 -44.11
N SER A 140 -16.76 -9.41 -44.73
CA SER A 140 -16.94 -9.54 -46.18
C SER A 140 -16.35 -8.36 -46.95
N ASP A 141 -16.54 -7.14 -46.44
CA ASP A 141 -16.08 -5.91 -47.09
C ASP A 141 -14.55 -5.85 -47.12
N ARG A 142 -13.88 -6.13 -45.99
CA ARG A 142 -12.42 -6.23 -45.93
C ARG A 142 -11.87 -7.33 -46.83
N SER A 143 -12.56 -8.47 -46.91
CA SER A 143 -12.17 -9.60 -47.76
C SER A 143 -12.37 -9.32 -49.25
N PHE A 144 -13.35 -8.47 -49.60
CA PHE A 144 -13.63 -8.02 -50.95
C PHE A 144 -12.62 -6.96 -51.41
N GLU A 145 -12.35 -5.96 -50.57
CA GLU A 145 -11.31 -4.94 -50.82
C GLU A 145 -9.93 -5.57 -50.96
N HIS A 146 -9.57 -6.51 -50.09
CA HIS A 146 -8.31 -7.24 -50.18
C HIS A 146 -8.22 -8.07 -51.47
N ARG A 147 -9.30 -8.75 -51.88
CA ARG A 147 -9.35 -9.49 -53.15
C ARG A 147 -9.27 -8.58 -54.37
N GLN A 148 -9.93 -7.42 -54.35
CA GLN A 148 -9.80 -6.42 -55.42
C GLN A 148 -8.37 -5.88 -55.52
N ALA A 149 -7.75 -5.54 -54.38
CA ALA A 149 -6.37 -5.06 -54.34
C ALA A 149 -5.38 -6.10 -54.88
N LEU A 150 -5.55 -7.38 -54.54
CA LEU A 150 -4.74 -8.47 -55.09
C LEU A 150 -4.97 -8.68 -56.59
N ASN A 151 -6.21 -8.58 -57.07
CA ASN A 151 -6.53 -8.72 -58.50
C ASN A 151 -6.04 -7.52 -59.34
N ASN A 152 -6.03 -6.32 -58.77
CA ASN A 152 -5.55 -5.11 -59.45
C ASN A 152 -4.02 -4.96 -59.37
N ASN A 153 -3.33 -5.77 -58.59
CA ASN A 153 -1.87 -5.73 -58.47
C ASN A 153 -1.20 -6.26 -59.75
N GLU A 154 -0.57 -5.37 -60.51
CA GLU A 154 0.08 -5.70 -61.78
C GLU A 154 1.12 -6.82 -61.68
N ARG A 155 1.85 -6.92 -60.55
CA ARG A 155 2.88 -7.95 -60.35
C ARG A 155 2.26 -9.35 -60.28
N LEU A 156 1.11 -9.48 -59.63
CA LEU A 156 0.39 -10.76 -59.51
C LEU A 156 -0.31 -11.13 -60.82
N ARG A 157 -0.85 -10.15 -61.56
CA ARG A 157 -1.45 -10.38 -62.88
C ARG A 157 -0.44 -10.88 -63.91
N ARG A 158 0.79 -10.35 -63.90
CA ARG A 158 1.87 -10.80 -64.79
C ARG A 158 2.29 -12.24 -64.51
N ARG A 159 2.22 -12.70 -63.26
CA ARG A 159 2.57 -14.07 -62.86
C ARG A 159 1.52 -15.12 -63.29
N ARG A 160 0.23 -14.74 -63.35
CA ARG A 160 -0.88 -15.60 -63.80
C ARG A 160 -1.01 -15.77 -65.31
N LYS A 161 -0.37 -14.93 -66.12
CA LYS A 161 -0.40 -15.00 -67.60
C LYS A 161 0.72 -15.86 -68.20
N VAL A 162 1.58 -16.43 -67.37
CA VAL A 162 2.80 -17.17 -67.78
C VAL A 162 2.63 -18.69 -67.58
N GLU A 163 1.41 -19.14 -67.25
CA GLU A 163 0.95 -20.53 -67.42
C GLU A 163 0.02 -20.60 -68.64
#